data_AF-E4ZZ85-F1
#
_entry.id   AF-E4ZZ85-F1
#
_cell.length_a   1.000
_cell.length_b   1.000
_cell.length_c   1.000
_cell.angle_alpha   90.00
_cell.angle_beta   90.00
_cell.angle_gamma   90.00
#
_symmetry.space_group_name_H-M   'P 1'
#
loop_
_entity.id
_entity.type
_entity.pdbx_description
1 polymer ?
#
loop_
_entity_poly.entity_id
_entity_poly.type
_entity_poly.pdbx_seq_one_letter_code
_entity_poly.pdbx_strand_id
1 'polypeptide(L)'
;MESLNQNEQRELQTRMEKKQMKEFMNMYSNLVQQCFDHCVNGFESKSLTSREESCVMRCVDKHMKGSQRLGDRFQEQNAAMAQGGGMPR
;
A
#
# COMPACT_ATOMS: atom_id res chain seq x y z
N MET A 1 6.97 -12.35 -24.71
CA MET A 1 7.15 -12.93 -23.37
C MET A 1 7.49 -14.40 -23.61
N GLU A 2 8.75 -14.78 -23.46
CA GLU A 2 9.20 -16.18 -23.57
C GLU A 2 8.35 -17.07 -22.66
N SER A 3 7.86 -18.20 -23.17
CA SER A 3 7.01 -19.09 -22.39
C SER A 3 7.86 -19.79 -21.33
N LEU A 4 7.66 -19.41 -20.08
CA LEU A 4 8.27 -20.06 -18.92
C LEU A 4 7.92 -21.55 -18.92
N ASN A 5 8.90 -22.41 -18.69
CA ASN A 5 8.69 -23.85 -18.48
C ASN A 5 7.92 -24.10 -17.16
N GLN A 6 7.28 -25.26 -16.99
CA GLN A 6 6.48 -25.58 -15.80
C GLN A 6 7.25 -25.44 -14.48
N ASN A 7 8.54 -25.78 -14.47
CA ASN A 7 9.38 -25.62 -13.29
C ASN A 7 9.61 -24.14 -12.94
N GLU A 8 9.83 -23.30 -13.96
CA GLU A 8 10.03 -21.86 -13.79
C GLU A 8 8.72 -21.17 -13.36
N GLN A 9 7.56 -21.63 -13.85
CA GLN A 9 6.26 -21.14 -13.39
C GLN A 9 6.03 -21.43 -11.90
N ARG A 10 6.39 -22.62 -11.41
CA ARG A 10 6.28 -22.98 -9.98
C ARG A 10 7.21 -22.15 -9.11
N GLU A 11 8.45 -21.94 -9.55
CA GLU A 11 9.40 -21.08 -8.84
C GLU A 11 8.90 -19.63 -8.81
N LEU A 12 8.43 -19.11 -9.96
CA LEU A 12 7.86 -17.77 -10.05
C LEU A 12 6.68 -17.60 -9.10
N GLN A 13 5.76 -18.57 -9.06
CA GLN A 13 4.61 -18.55 -8.15
C GLN A 13 5.07 -18.44 -6.69
N THR A 14 6.03 -19.26 -6.29
CA THR A 14 6.59 -19.26 -4.93
C THR A 14 7.27 -17.92 -4.59
N ARG A 15 8.00 -17.34 -5.55
CA ARG A 15 8.63 -16.03 -5.39
C ARG A 15 7.59 -14.90 -5.32
N MET A 16 6.51 -15.00 -6.07
CA MET A 16 5.41 -14.05 -6.06
C MET A 16 4.66 -14.06 -4.72
N GLU A 17 4.40 -15.24 -4.14
CA GLU A 17 3.79 -15.37 -2.81
C GLU A 17 4.67 -14.76 -1.72
N LYS A 18 5.98 -15.08 -1.72
CA LYS A 18 6.93 -14.46 -0.79
C LYS A 18 6.98 -12.94 -0.94
N LYS A 19 6.92 -12.45 -2.18
CA LYS A 19 6.88 -11.03 -2.47
C LYS A 19 5.60 -10.39 -1.91
N GLN A 20 4.44 -11.00 -2.09
CA GLN A 20 3.17 -10.48 -1.54
C GLN A 20 3.23 -10.29 -0.02
N MET A 21 3.76 -11.27 0.73
CA MET A 21 3.93 -11.12 2.18
C MET A 21 4.87 -9.96 2.53
N LYS A 22 5.99 -9.82 1.82
CA LYS A 22 6.95 -8.73 2.07
C LYS A 22 6.33 -7.36 1.78
N GLU A 23 5.62 -7.21 0.66
CA GLU A 23 4.93 -5.97 0.30
C GLU A 23 3.86 -5.61 1.34
N PHE A 24 3.11 -6.60 1.83
CA PHE A 24 2.13 -6.39 2.90
C PHE A 24 2.79 -5.89 4.20
N MET A 25 3.91 -6.48 4.61
CA MET A 25 4.62 -6.04 5.82
C MET A 25 5.16 -4.61 5.67
N ASN A 26 5.66 -4.25 4.48
CA ASN A 26 6.10 -2.88 4.20
C ASN A 26 4.93 -1.89 4.26
N MET A 27 3.79 -2.25 3.66
CA MET A 27 2.57 -1.44 3.71
C MET A 27 2.12 -1.21 5.16
N TYR A 28 2.08 -2.28 5.95
CA TYR A 28 1.71 -2.21 7.36
C TYR A 28 2.65 -1.29 8.15
N SER A 29 3.96 -1.47 7.99
CA SER A 29 4.97 -0.64 8.68
C SER A 29 4.81 0.84 8.33
N ASN A 30 4.65 1.16 7.04
CA ASN A 30 4.47 2.54 6.57
C ASN A 30 3.18 3.16 7.11
N LEU A 31 2.07 2.39 7.12
CA LEU A 31 0.80 2.84 7.68
C LEU A 31 0.94 3.19 9.17
N VAL A 32 1.58 2.31 9.94
CA VAL A 32 1.80 2.51 11.37
C VAL A 32 2.62 3.77 11.62
N GLN A 33 3.74 3.95 10.91
CA GLN A 33 4.57 5.16 11.03
C GLN A 33 3.79 6.42 10.66
N GLN A 34 3.10 6.42 9.52
CA GLN A 34 2.36 7.59 9.06
C GLN A 34 1.22 7.98 10.01
N CYS A 35 0.51 7.02 10.60
CA CYS A 35 -0.56 7.33 11.55
C CYS A 35 -0.01 7.74 12.91
N PHE A 36 1.13 7.19 13.35
CA PHE A 36 1.82 7.65 14.54
C PHE A 36 2.25 9.11 14.41
N ASP A 37 2.97 9.46 13.34
CA ASP A 37 3.50 10.81 13.10
C ASP A 37 2.41 11.89 13.01
N HIS A 38 1.23 11.54 12.48
CA HIS A 38 0.12 12.49 12.32
C HIS A 38 -0.79 12.59 13.54
N CYS A 39 -0.97 11.51 14.29
CA CYS A 39 -1.99 11.45 15.33
C CYS A 39 -1.43 11.46 16.75
N VAL A 40 -0.21 10.98 17.00
CA VAL A 40 0.37 10.89 18.34
C VAL A 40 1.32 12.06 18.54
N ASN A 41 0.84 13.08 19.24
CA ASN A 41 1.58 14.31 19.49
C ASN A 41 1.70 14.66 20.97
N GLY A 42 0.89 14.03 21.85
CA GLY A 42 0.96 14.20 23.28
C GLY A 42 1.88 13.17 23.91
N PHE A 43 3.08 13.58 24.33
CA PHE A 43 4.03 12.69 25.03
C PHE A 43 3.91 12.78 26.56
N GLU A 44 2.72 13.08 27.06
CA GLU A 44 2.43 13.28 28.50
C GLU A 44 2.12 11.95 29.21
N SER A 45 1.75 10.90 28.46
CA SER A 45 1.37 9.60 29.01
C SER A 45 1.87 8.44 28.14
N LYS A 46 1.92 7.24 28.73
CA LYS A 46 2.30 6.00 28.01
C LYS A 46 1.13 5.37 27.23
N SER A 47 -0.08 5.91 27.40
CA SER A 47 -1.30 5.43 26.75
C SER A 47 -1.81 6.47 25.76
N LEU A 48 -2.45 6.02 24.69
CA LEU A 48 -3.15 6.92 23.78
C LEU A 48 -4.33 7.56 24.48
N THR A 49 -4.53 8.85 24.23
CA THR A 49 -5.76 9.53 24.62
C THR A 49 -6.90 9.14 23.68
N SER A 50 -8.16 9.29 24.11
CA SER A 50 -9.33 9.01 23.28
C SER A 50 -9.35 9.79 21.95
N ARG A 51 -8.74 10.98 21.94
CA ARG A 51 -8.56 11.80 20.74
C ARG A 51 -7.57 11.18 19.77
N GLU A 52 -6.43 10.70 20.28
CA GLU A 52 -5.40 10.05 19.46
C GLU A 52 -5.90 8.71 18.91
N GLU A 53 -6.59 7.91 19.72
CA GLU A 53 -7.26 6.68 19.27
C GLU A 53 -8.22 6.95 18.11
N SER A 54 -9.11 7.95 18.28
CA SER A 54 -10.05 8.35 17.24
C SER A 54 -9.35 8.86 15.98
N CYS A 55 -8.22 9.55 16.12
CA CYS A 55 -7.41 10.02 15.00
C CYS A 55 -6.78 8.84 14.24
N VAL A 56 -6.16 7.89 14.95
CA VAL A 56 -5.52 6.71 14.35
C VAL A 56 -6.54 5.90 13.54
N MET A 57 -7.75 5.68 14.09
CA MET A 57 -8.81 4.96 13.37
C MET A 57 -9.20 5.65 12.05
N ARG A 58 -9.32 6.99 12.07
CA ARG A 58 -9.59 7.79 10.85
C ARG A 58 -8.40 7.81 9.89
N CYS A 59 -7.18 7.83 10.41
CA CYS A 59 -5.97 7.80 9.61
C CYS A 59 -5.87 6.49 8.82
N VAL A 60 -6.10 5.35 9.47
CA VAL A 60 -6.10 4.04 8.82
C VAL A 60 -7.15 3.95 7.73
N ASP A 61 -8.39 4.32 8.02
CA ASP A 61 -9.48 4.31 7.03
C ASP A 61 -9.17 5.22 5.82
N LYS A 62 -8.68 6.44 6.09
CA LYS A 62 -8.28 7.38 5.04
C LYS A 62 -7.12 6.85 4.20
N HIS A 63 -6.11 6.25 4.82
CA HIS A 63 -4.95 5.71 4.10
C HIS A 63 -5.36 4.53 3.22
N MET A 64 -6.16 3.59 3.72
CA MET A 64 -6.62 2.43 2.94
C MET A 64 -7.47 2.86 1.74
N LYS A 65 -8.47 3.73 1.96
CA LYS A 65 -9.30 4.26 0.88
C LYS A 65 -8.50 5.09 -0.11
N GLY A 66 -7.53 5.86 0.38
CA GLY A 66 -6.60 6.64 -0.45
C GLY A 66 -5.74 5.75 -1.34
N SER A 67 -5.12 4.71 -0.76
CA SER A 67 -4.30 3.73 -1.47
C SER A 67 -5.10 2.96 -2.51
N GLN A 68 -6.34 2.55 -2.20
CA GLN A 68 -7.24 1.92 -3.18
C GLN A 68 -7.53 2.85 -4.36
N ARG A 69 -7.94 4.09 -4.09
CA ARG A 69 -8.26 5.08 -5.13
C ARG A 69 -7.04 5.39 -6.01
N LEU A 70 -5.86 5.54 -5.41
CA LEU A 70 -4.61 5.73 -6.14
C LEU A 70 -4.28 4.51 -7.01
N GLY A 71 -4.51 3.29 -6.49
CA GLY A 71 -4.38 2.05 -7.25
C GLY A 71 -5.27 2.03 -8.48
N ASP A 72 -6.55 2.37 -8.35
CA ASP A 72 -7.49 2.41 -9.47
C ASP A 72 -7.05 3.42 -10.53
N ARG A 73 -6.65 4.64 -10.12
CA ARG A 73 -6.14 5.66 -11.06
C ARG A 73 -4.84 5.23 -11.73
N PHE A 74 -3.94 4.58 -10.99
CA PHE A 74 -2.69 4.08 -11.54
C PHE A 74 -2.93 3.00 -12.60
N GLN A 75 -3.86 2.08 -12.37
CA GLN A 75 -4.24 1.06 -13.35
C GLN A 75 -4.82 1.67 -14.63
N GLU A 76 -5.71 2.66 -14.50
CA GLU A 76 -6.25 3.41 -15.65
C GLU A 76 -5.15 4.07 -16.48
N GLN A 77 -4.23 4.80 -15.82
CA GLN A 77 -3.13 5.49 -16.50
C GLN A 77 -2.14 4.50 -17.13
N ASN A 78 -1.84 3.39 -16.44
CA ASN A 78 -0.96 2.35 -16.97
C ASN A 78 -1.56 1.68 -18.23
N ALA A 79 -2.88 1.44 -18.24
CA ALA A 79 -3.57 0.93 -19.42
C ALA A 79 -3.57 1.94 -20.58
N ALA A 80 -3.76 3.24 -20.30
CA ALA A 80 -3.67 4.30 -21.30
C ALA A 80 -2.25 4.41 -21.91
N MET A 81 -1.21 4.33 -21.08
CA MET A 81 0.19 4.33 -21.55
C MET A 81 0.51 3.12 -22.44
N ALA A 82 -0.03 1.94 -22.12
CA ALA A 82 0.16 0.73 -22.93
C ALA A 82 -0.51 0.79 -24.31
N GLN A 83 -1.54 1.62 -24.48
CA GLN A 83 -2.31 1.75 -25.73
C GLN A 83 -1.86 2.89 -26.66
N GLY A 84 -0.86 3.68 -26.26
CA GLY A 84 -0.21 4.68 -27.12
C GLY A 84 -0.81 6.08 -27.02
N GLY A 85 -0.26 6.89 -26.11
CA GLY A 85 -0.55 8.32 -26.04
C GLY A 85 0.01 8.93 -24.75
N GLY A 86 0.93 9.88 -24.90
CA GLY A 86 1.63 10.54 -23.79
C GLY A 86 0.74 11.11 -22.69
N MET A 87 1.35 11.27 -21.53
CA MET A 87 0.80 11.79 -20.27
C MET A 87 -0.13 13.01 -20.50
N PRO A 88 -1.43 12.94 -20.19
CA PRO A 88 -2.25 14.14 -20.09
C PRO A 88 -1.76 14.94 -18.87
N ARG A 89 -1.42 16.21 -19.11
CA ARG A 89 -0.95 17.16 -18.11
C ARG A 89 -1.95 17.40 -17.00
#